data_AF-A0A1J8PRN4-F1
#
_entry.id   AF-A0A1J8PRN4-F1
#
_cell.length_a   1.000
_cell.length_b   1.000
_cell.length_c   1.000
_cell.angle_alpha   90.00
_cell.angle_beta   90.00
_cell.angle_gamma   90.00
#
_symmetry.space_group_name_H-M   'P 1'
#
loop_
_entity.id
_entity.type
_entity.pdbx_description
1 polymer ?
#
loop_
_entity_poly.entity_id
_entity_poly.type
_entity_poly.pdbx_seq_one_letter_code
_entity_poly.pdbx_strand_id
1 'polypeptide(L)'
;MVDPTAEVRPDFAAEFYDNICTATGQPDVQIIDCLIQSWTVGHSRRVGKWNQQRDEEEQAITEAALARTAQVEEARYQQEVEAARSNSRHRRRNSR
;
A
#
# COMPACT_ATOMS: atom_id res chain seq x y z
N MET A 1 6.71 -2.45 -6.29
CA MET A 1 6.99 -1.10 -6.85
C MET A 1 8.08 -0.49 -5.95
N VAL A 2 9.05 0.23 -6.51
CA VAL A 2 10.11 0.88 -5.71
C VAL A 2 9.51 2.13 -5.05
N ASP A 3 9.87 2.41 -3.80
CA ASP A 3 9.42 3.60 -3.06
C ASP A 3 9.92 4.88 -3.75
N PRO A 4 9.03 5.67 -4.37
CA PRO A 4 9.41 6.90 -5.06
C PRO A 4 9.72 8.04 -4.09
N THR A 5 9.39 7.94 -2.81
CA THR A 5 9.67 8.99 -1.82
C THR A 5 11.16 9.11 -1.50
N ALA A 6 11.92 8.03 -1.72
CA ALA A 6 13.37 8.02 -1.61
C ALA A 6 14.10 8.53 -2.87
N GLU A 7 13.37 8.80 -3.95
CA GLU A 7 13.94 9.24 -5.22
C GLU A 7 14.37 10.71 -5.13
N VAL A 8 15.67 10.97 -5.35
CA VAL A 8 16.23 12.32 -5.32
C VAL A 8 16.06 12.97 -6.69
N ARG A 9 15.64 14.25 -6.70
CA ARG A 9 15.56 15.03 -7.94
C ARG A 9 16.96 15.16 -8.56
N PRO A 10 17.14 14.87 -9.87
CA PRO A 10 18.39 15.13 -10.56
C PRO A 10 18.81 16.59 -10.48
N ASP A 11 20.12 16.85 -10.41
CA ASP A 11 20.65 18.21 -10.49
C ASP A 11 20.68 18.66 -11.96
N PHE A 12 19.62 19.37 -12.37
CA PHE A 12 19.47 19.88 -13.73
C PHE A 12 20.34 21.12 -14.01
N ALA A 13 21.01 21.68 -13.00
CA ALA A 13 21.96 22.79 -13.13
C ALA A 13 23.43 22.32 -13.12
N ALA A 14 23.66 21.01 -13.10
CA ALA A 14 25.02 20.47 -13.19
C ALA A 14 25.62 20.72 -14.58
N GLU A 15 26.96 20.85 -14.65
CA GLU A 15 27.72 21.11 -15.89
C GLU A 15 27.39 20.15 -17.05
N PHE A 16 26.89 18.94 -16.74
CA PHE A 16 26.42 17.99 -17.74
C PHE A 16 25.22 18.52 -18.55
N TYR A 17 24.29 19.23 -17.91
CA TYR A 17 23.11 19.82 -18.54
C TYR A 17 23.42 21.15 -19.24
N ASP A 18 24.37 21.94 -18.73
CA ASP A 18 24.88 23.14 -19.41
C ASP A 18 25.42 22.82 -20.82
N ASN A 19 26.11 21.69 -20.97
CA ASN A 19 26.61 21.22 -22.27
C ASN A 19 25.47 20.90 -23.26
N ILE A 20 24.31 20.47 -22.78
CA ILE A 20 23.13 20.18 -23.60
C ILE A 20 22.41 21.48 -23.99
N CYS A 21 22.29 22.43 -23.06
CA CYS A 21 21.68 23.74 -23.31
C CYS A 21 22.51 24.59 -24.30
N THR A 22 23.85 24.58 -24.14
CA THR A 22 24.77 25.25 -25.08
C THR A 22 24.74 24.63 -26.48
N ALA A 23 24.67 23.30 -26.59
CA ALA A 23 24.57 22.61 -27.88
C ALA A 23 23.23 22.85 -28.60
N THR A 24 22.15 23.09 -27.87
CA THR A 24 20.81 23.33 -28.43
C THR A 24 20.51 24.81 -28.70
N GLY A 25 21.37 25.73 -28.26
CA GLY A 25 21.25 27.18 -28.53
C GLY A 25 20.03 27.84 -27.88
N GLN A 26 19.40 27.18 -26.92
CA GLN A 26 18.22 27.67 -26.21
C GLN A 26 18.62 28.37 -24.89
N PRO A 27 17.78 29.31 -24.39
CA PRO A 27 18.03 29.95 -23.10
C PRO A 27 17.97 28.91 -21.98
N ASP A 28 19.13 28.68 -21.38
CA ASP A 28 19.44 27.67 -20.37
C ASP A 28 18.37 27.56 -19.26
N VAL A 29 17.91 28.71 -18.77
CA VAL A 29 16.93 28.82 -17.68
C VAL A 29 15.57 28.17 -18.02
N GLN A 30 15.06 28.35 -19.25
CA GLN A 30 13.72 27.85 -19.59
C GLN A 30 13.71 26.33 -19.78
N ILE A 31 14.81 25.74 -20.26
CA ILE A 31 14.95 24.29 -20.38
C ILE A 31 15.02 23.68 -18.99
N ILE A 32 15.88 24.23 -18.11
CA ILE A 32 16.05 23.76 -16.74
C ILE A 32 14.71 23.82 -15.99
N ASP A 33 13.97 24.94 -16.09
CA ASP A 33 12.64 25.07 -15.48
C ASP A 33 11.66 24.02 -16.02
N CYS A 34 11.67 23.75 -17.33
CA CYS A 34 10.81 22.75 -17.95
C CYS A 34 11.15 21.32 -17.46
N LEU A 35 12.44 21.00 -17.30
CA LEU A 35 12.90 19.72 -16.75
C LEU A 35 12.50 19.57 -15.28
N ILE A 36 12.68 20.62 -14.48
CA ILE A 36 12.26 20.64 -13.07
C ILE A 36 10.75 20.43 -12.95
N GLN A 37 9.94 21.13 -13.76
CA GLN A 37 8.49 20.94 -13.74
C GLN A 37 8.09 19.53 -14.15
N SER A 38 8.66 19.02 -15.25
CA SER A 38 8.37 17.68 -15.77
C SER A 38 8.71 16.60 -14.74
N TRP A 39 9.86 16.73 -14.09
CA TRP A 39 10.25 15.85 -13.00
C TRP A 39 9.28 15.94 -11.83
N THR A 40 8.96 17.15 -11.38
CA THR A 40 8.11 17.39 -10.19
C THR A 40 6.73 16.79 -10.39
N VAL A 41 6.11 17.00 -11.57
CA VAL A 41 4.81 16.41 -11.91
C VAL A 41 4.88 14.89 -11.96
N GLY A 42 5.91 14.34 -12.63
CA GLY A 42 6.10 12.90 -12.74
C GLY A 42 6.32 12.23 -11.39
N HIS A 43 7.17 12.81 -10.55
CA HIS A 43 7.50 12.34 -9.21
C HIS A 43 6.29 12.41 -8.28
N SER A 44 5.59 13.54 -8.25
CA SER A 44 4.36 13.72 -7.45
C SER A 44 3.30 12.67 -7.80
N ARG A 45 3.13 12.36 -9.10
CA ARG A 45 2.22 11.31 -9.54
C ARG A 45 2.64 9.91 -9.08
N ARG A 46 3.95 9.60 -9.12
CA ARG A 46 4.46 8.31 -8.62
C ARG A 46 4.26 8.19 -7.12
N VAL A 47 4.58 9.24 -6.36
CA VAL A 47 4.34 9.30 -4.90
C VAL A 47 2.87 9.14 -4.57
N GLY A 48 1.97 9.85 -5.27
CA GLY A 48 0.53 9.72 -5.06
C GLY A 48 0.03 8.28 -5.27
N LYS A 49 0.46 7.62 -6.35
CA LYS A 49 0.11 6.21 -6.61
C LYS A 49 0.68 5.26 -5.56
N TRP A 50 1.91 5.50 -5.12
CA TRP A 50 2.55 4.70 -4.09
C TRP A 50 1.82 4.79 -2.76
N ASN A 51 1.44 6.00 -2.35
CA ASN A 51 0.66 6.22 -1.13
C ASN A 51 -0.71 5.55 -1.22
N GLN A 52 -1.41 5.69 -2.35
CA GLN A 52 -2.67 5.00 -2.57
C GLN A 52 -2.53 3.48 -2.42
N GLN A 53 -1.50 2.88 -3.03
CA GLN A 53 -1.25 1.45 -2.90
C GLN A 53 -0.98 1.07 -1.42
N ARG A 54 -0.23 1.90 -0.69
CA ARG A 54 0.06 1.68 0.73
C ARG A 54 -1.20 1.67 1.58
N ASP A 55 -2.10 2.62 1.33
CA ASP A 55 -3.38 2.74 2.03
C ASP A 55 -4.28 1.53 1.73
N GLU A 56 -4.36 1.12 0.46
CA GLU A 56 -5.13 -0.07 0.03
C GLU A 56 -4.60 -1.36 0.70
N GLU A 57 -3.28 -1.51 0.76
CA GLU A 57 -2.65 -2.65 1.44
C GLU A 57 -2.91 -2.64 2.95
N GLU A 58 -2.84 -1.48 3.61
CA GLU A 58 -3.13 -1.34 5.03
C GLU A 58 -4.60 -1.64 5.35
N GLN A 59 -5.51 -1.16 4.50
CA GLN A 59 -6.93 -1.47 4.60
C GLN A 59 -7.17 -2.98 4.46
N ALA A 60 -6.57 -3.63 3.47
CA ALA A 60 -6.70 -5.08 3.27
C ALA A 60 -6.18 -5.89 4.46
N ILE A 61 -5.08 -5.45 5.08
CA ILE A 61 -4.54 -6.09 6.30
C ILE A 61 -5.53 -5.96 7.46
N THR A 62 -6.09 -4.77 7.64
CA THR A 62 -7.06 -4.47 8.70
C THR A 62 -8.34 -5.29 8.52
N GLU A 63 -8.88 -5.32 7.31
CA GLU A 63 -10.06 -6.12 6.97
C GLU A 63 -9.81 -7.62 7.16
N ALA A 64 -8.65 -8.13 6.74
CA ALA A 64 -8.28 -9.53 6.94
C ALA A 64 -8.10 -9.87 8.43
N ALA A 65 -7.62 -8.93 9.25
CA ALA A 65 -7.54 -9.12 10.70
C ALA A 65 -8.94 -9.20 11.32
N LEU A 66 -9.85 -8.30 10.96
CA LEU A 66 -11.23 -8.32 11.42
C LEU A 66 -11.95 -9.61 11.01
N ALA A 67 -11.80 -10.04 9.75
CA ALA A 67 -12.38 -11.28 9.25
C ALA A 67 -11.87 -12.51 10.02
N ARG A 68 -10.58 -12.55 10.35
CA ARG A 68 -10.00 -13.63 11.16
C ARG A 68 -10.59 -13.66 12.57
N THR A 69 -10.75 -12.51 13.21
CA THR A 69 -11.37 -12.43 14.55
C THR A 69 -12.82 -12.94 14.51
N ALA A 70 -13.60 -12.49 13.52
CA ALA A 70 -14.98 -12.94 13.34
C ALA A 70 -15.07 -14.46 13.11
N GLN A 71 -14.20 -15.02 12.27
CA GLN A 71 -14.15 -16.47 12.03
C GLN A 71 -13.81 -17.26 13.30
N VAL A 72 -12.90 -16.77 14.12
CA VAL A 72 -12.53 -17.42 15.38
C VAL A 72 -13.71 -17.43 16.37
N GLU A 73 -14.42 -16.30 16.49
CA GLU A 73 -15.60 -16.22 17.34
C GLU A 73 -16.73 -17.13 16.86
N GLU A 74 -16.99 -17.16 15.56
CA GLU A 74 -18.01 -18.04 14.97
C GLU A 74 -17.66 -19.52 15.17
N ALA A 75 -16.40 -19.90 14.93
CA ALA A 75 -15.92 -21.26 15.16
C ALA A 75 -16.07 -21.67 16.63
N ARG A 76 -15.76 -20.76 17.56
CA ARG A 76 -15.93 -21.00 19.00
C ARG A 76 -17.41 -21.21 19.35
N TYR A 77 -18.30 -20.36 18.84
CA TYR A 77 -19.73 -20.52 19.07
C TYR A 77 -20.24 -21.87 18.55
N GLN A 78 -19.84 -22.28 17.35
CA GLN A 78 -20.22 -23.59 16.81
C GLN A 78 -19.72 -24.74 17.68
N GLN A 79 -18.47 -24.66 18.16
CA GLN A 79 -17.91 -25.66 19.06
C GLN A 79 -18.70 -25.76 20.37
N GLU A 80 -19.08 -24.62 20.97
CA GLU A 80 -19.89 -24.59 22.19
C GLU A 80 -21.30 -25.18 21.95
N VAL A 81 -21.93 -24.87 20.82
CA VAL A 81 -23.23 -25.42 20.43
C VAL A 81 -23.15 -26.94 20.23
N GLU A 82 -22.12 -27.44 19.55
CA GLU A 82 -21.91 -28.87 19.35
C GLU A 82 -21.62 -29.59 20.68
N ALA A 83 -20.78 -29.00 21.54
CA ALA A 83 -20.49 -29.53 22.87
C ALA A 83 -21.77 -29.65 23.72
N ALA A 84 -22.63 -28.64 23.71
CA ALA A 84 -23.91 -28.66 24.43
C ALA A 84 -24.86 -29.75 23.88
N ARG A 85 -24.94 -29.91 22.55
CA ARG A 85 -25.73 -30.97 21.90
C ARG A 85 -25.19 -32.36 22.23
N SER A 86 -23.87 -32.54 22.24
CA SER A 86 -23.24 -33.82 22.59
C SER A 86 -23.48 -34.18 24.06
N ASN A 87 -23.29 -33.24 24.97
CA ASN A 87 -23.47 -33.45 26.41
C ASN A 87 -24.92 -33.81 26.76
N SER A 88 -25.90 -33.11 26.17
CA SER A 88 -27.32 -33.47 26.36
C SER A 88 -27.67 -34.86 25.83
N ARG A 89 -27.11 -35.28 24.69
CA ARG A 89 -27.26 -36.66 24.16
C ARG A 89 -26.62 -37.70 25.07
N HIS A 90 -25.43 -37.44 25.59
CA HIS A 90 -24.73 -38.35 26.50
C HIS A 90 -25.51 -38.55 27.81
N ARG A 91 -26.00 -37.46 28.41
CA ARG A 91 -26.85 -37.52 29.62
C ARG A 91 -28.13 -38.32 29.39
N ARG A 92 -28.80 -38.15 28.25
CA ARG A 92 -30.01 -38.95 27.92
C ARG A 92 -29.73 -40.44 27.75
N ARG A 93 -28.52 -40.82 27.31
CA ARG A 93 -28.14 -42.24 27.14
C ARG A 93 -27.78 -42.93 28.45
N ASN A 94 -27.15 -42.22 29.40
CA ASN A 94 -26.75 -42.78 30.69
C ASN A 94 -27.87 -42.77 31.75
N SER A 95 -29.08 -42.30 31.41
CA SER A 95 -30.26 -42.30 32.31
C SER A 95 -31.25 -43.43 32.02
N ARG A 96 -30.88 -44.40 31.17
CA ARG A 96 -31.58 -45.66 30.94
C ARG A 96 -30.79 -46.80 31.57
#